data_AF-A0A3C1L6W8-F1
#
_entry.id   AF-A0A3C1L6W8-F1
#
_cell.length_a   1.000
_cell.length_b   1.000
_cell.length_c   1.000
_cell.angle_alpha   90.00
_cell.angle_beta   90.00
_cell.angle_gamma   90.00
#
_symmetry.space_group_name_H-M   'P 1'
#
loop_
_entity.id
_entity.type
_entity.pdbx_description
1 polymer ?
#
loop_
_entity_poly.entity_id
_entity_poly.type
_entity_poly.pdbx_seq_one_letter_code
_entity_poly.pdbx_strand_id
1 'polypeptide(L)'
;MTSVIFEGIQPTDLREVLASGVDQGGNPIQPFIDADGGWPMRCCLADSLPGDEVAIIAWSPFRWQGPYRETGPIVVHTNGCSS
;
A
#
# COMPACT_ATOMS: atom_id res chain seq x y z
N MET A 1 -1.11 -27.77 15.19
CA MET A 1 -1.75 -26.55 14.65
C MET A 1 -0.67 -25.78 13.90
N THR A 2 -0.86 -25.55 12.62
CA THR A 2 0.07 -24.74 11.83
C THR A 2 -0.25 -23.27 12.10
N SER A 3 0.74 -22.48 12.48
CA SER A 3 0.58 -21.02 12.59
C SER A 3 0.55 -20.42 11.19
N VAL A 4 -0.43 -19.57 10.91
CA VAL A 4 -0.50 -18.78 9.67
C VAL A 4 -0.15 -17.34 10.02
N ILE A 5 0.79 -16.76 9.27
CA ILE A 5 1.21 -15.36 9.42
C ILE A 5 0.68 -14.60 8.21
N PHE A 6 0.04 -13.46 8.48
CA PHE A 6 -0.39 -12.52 7.45
C PHE A 6 0.58 -11.34 7.42
N GLU A 7 1.02 -10.99 6.23
CA GLU A 7 1.96 -9.88 6.03
C GLU A 7 1.34 -8.82 5.10
N GLY A 8 1.71 -7.57 5.38
CA GLY A 8 1.42 -6.43 4.52
C GLY A 8 2.19 -6.46 3.20
N ILE A 9 2.16 -5.35 2.48
CA ILE A 9 3.16 -5.10 1.43
C ILE A 9 4.56 -5.07 2.06
N GLN A 10 5.55 -5.65 1.37
CA GLN A 10 6.93 -5.61 1.85
C GLN A 10 7.41 -4.16 1.99
N PRO A 11 7.97 -3.75 3.13
CA PRO A 11 8.36 -2.36 3.35
C PRO A 11 9.37 -1.82 2.33
N THR A 12 10.23 -2.68 1.79
CA THR A 12 11.16 -2.32 0.71
C THR A 12 10.44 -1.99 -0.58
N ASP A 13 9.48 -2.82 -0.97
CA ASP A 13 8.70 -2.64 -2.20
C ASP A 13 7.86 -1.36 -2.12
N LEU A 14 7.23 -1.09 -0.97
CA LEU A 14 6.47 0.14 -0.76
C LEU A 14 7.38 1.37 -0.85
N ARG A 15 8.56 1.35 -0.20
CA ARG A 15 9.51 2.46 -0.23
C ARG A 15 9.98 2.76 -1.65
N GLU A 16 10.24 1.74 -2.46
CA GLU A 16 10.64 1.89 -3.86
C GLU A 16 9.53 2.55 -4.70
N VAL A 17 8.28 2.13 -4.53
CA VAL A 17 7.14 2.72 -5.22
C VAL A 17 6.91 4.17 -4.79
N LEU A 18 6.95 4.46 -3.49
CA LEU A 18 6.77 5.84 -3.00
C LEU A 18 7.90 6.76 -3.48
N ALA A 19 9.15 6.27 -3.50
CA ALA A 19 10.30 7.03 -3.97
C ALA A 19 10.28 7.31 -5.48
N SER A 20 9.66 6.45 -6.29
CA SER A 20 9.51 6.70 -7.73
C SER A 20 8.46 7.79 -8.01
N GLY A 21 7.50 7.98 -7.09
CA GLY A 21 6.36 8.87 -7.27
C GLY A 21 5.29 8.35 -8.25
N VAL A 22 5.44 7.13 -8.76
CA VAL A 22 4.56 6.53 -9.77
C VAL A 22 4.23 5.08 -9.39
N ASP A 23 2.95 4.72 -9.39
CA ASP A 23 2.49 3.37 -9.04
C ASP A 23 2.70 2.34 -10.17
N GLN A 24 2.36 1.07 -9.93
CA GLN A 24 2.54 0.02 -10.94
C GLN A 24 1.60 0.13 -12.15
N GLY A 25 0.58 1.00 -12.07
CA GLY A 25 -0.31 1.35 -13.18
C GLY A 25 0.23 2.52 -14.03
N GLY A 26 1.33 3.15 -13.62
CA GLY A 26 1.85 4.36 -14.27
C GLY A 26 1.16 5.64 -13.80
N ASN A 27 0.35 5.58 -12.73
CA ASN A 27 -0.32 6.77 -12.20
C ASN A 27 0.61 7.51 -11.22
N PRO A 28 0.60 8.86 -11.21
CA PRO A 28 1.30 9.62 -10.19
C PRO A 28 0.69 9.32 -8.82
N ILE A 29 1.54 9.11 -7.82
CA ILE A 29 1.09 8.90 -6.43
C ILE A 29 0.64 10.26 -5.88
N GLN A 30 -0.58 10.30 -5.35
CA GLN A 30 -1.19 11.49 -4.78
C GLN A 30 -1.49 11.26 -3.29
N PRO A 31 -0.57 11.65 -2.38
CA PRO A 31 -0.83 11.61 -0.95
C PRO A 31 -1.97 12.54 -0.56
N PHE A 32 -2.77 12.12 0.42
CA PHE A 32 -3.79 12.94 1.04
C PHE A 32 -3.89 12.63 2.53
N ILE A 33 -4.43 13.58 3.29
CA ILE A 33 -4.70 13.40 4.72
C ILE A 33 -6.05 12.72 4.87
N ASP A 34 -6.07 11.60 5.56
CA ASP A 34 -7.30 10.96 6.00
C ASP A 34 -7.81 11.63 7.26
N ALA A 35 -8.80 12.52 7.12
CA ALA A 35 -9.34 13.28 8.25
C ALA A 35 -10.14 12.41 9.25
N ASP A 36 -10.71 11.30 8.79
CA ASP A 36 -11.65 10.49 9.56
C ASP A 36 -11.01 9.19 10.09
N GLY A 37 -9.94 8.70 9.44
CA GLY A 37 -9.38 7.39 9.74
C GLY A 37 -10.21 6.24 9.15
N GLY A 38 -9.84 5.01 9.50
CA GLY A 38 -10.66 3.82 9.22
C GLY A 38 -10.45 3.17 7.85
N TRP A 39 -9.48 3.63 7.05
CA TRP A 39 -9.13 2.95 5.81
C TRP A 39 -8.27 1.71 6.10
N PRO A 40 -8.57 0.55 5.49
CA PRO A 40 -7.81 -0.67 5.72
C PRO A 40 -6.44 -0.59 5.04
N MET A 41 -5.38 -0.48 5.82
CA MET A 41 -4.03 -0.22 5.31
C MET A 41 -3.33 -1.52 4.91
N ARG A 42 -2.81 -1.56 3.67
CA ARG A 42 -2.09 -2.74 3.18
C ARG A 42 -0.68 -2.87 3.75
N CYS A 43 -0.08 -1.77 4.22
CA CYS A 43 1.29 -1.74 4.75
C CYS A 43 1.44 -2.33 6.15
N CYS A 44 0.54 -2.02 7.08
CA CYS A 44 0.60 -2.50 8.46
C CYS A 44 -0.55 -3.45 8.84
N LEU A 45 -1.54 -3.67 7.95
CA LEU A 45 -2.74 -4.47 8.24
C LEU A 45 -3.60 -3.92 9.40
N ALA A 46 -3.45 -2.63 9.70
CA ALA A 46 -4.30 -1.88 10.62
C ALA A 46 -5.15 -0.88 9.84
N ASP A 47 -6.11 -0.26 10.51
CA ASP A 47 -6.84 0.87 9.95
C ASP A 47 -6.02 2.15 10.11
N SER A 48 -6.18 3.11 9.19
CA SER A 48 -5.63 4.46 9.33
C SER A 48 -6.22 5.19 10.52
N LEU A 49 -5.44 6.11 11.08
CA LEU A 49 -5.89 7.05 12.10
C LEU A 49 -6.25 8.41 11.49
N PRO A 50 -7.14 9.19 12.13
CA PRO A 50 -7.35 10.58 11.77
C PRO A 50 -6.04 11.37 11.72
N GLY A 51 -5.77 12.00 10.60
CA GLY A 51 -4.55 12.77 10.35
C GLY A 51 -3.42 12.00 9.66
N ASP A 52 -3.58 10.69 9.41
CA ASP A 52 -2.57 9.93 8.66
C ASP A 52 -2.45 10.43 7.21
N GLU A 53 -1.21 10.52 6.73
CA GLU A 53 -0.92 10.81 5.32
C GLU A 53 -0.85 9.50 4.52
N VAL A 54 -1.85 9.27 3.68
CA VAL A 54 -2.06 8.01 2.95
C VAL A 54 -2.12 8.25 1.45
N ALA A 55 -1.96 7.18 0.67
CA ALA A 55 -2.22 7.19 -0.77
C ALA A 55 -2.93 5.91 -1.20
N ILE A 56 -3.71 6.01 -2.27
CA ILE A 56 -4.25 4.86 -3.00
C ILE A 56 -3.33 4.61 -4.18
N ILE A 57 -2.79 3.39 -4.29
CA ILE A 57 -1.88 3.01 -5.38
C ILE A 57 -2.38 1.75 -6.10
N ALA A 58 -2.15 1.67 -7.42
CA ALA A 58 -2.28 0.43 -8.16
C ALA A 58 -1.09 -0.49 -7.83
N TRP A 59 -1.39 -1.68 -7.31
CA TRP A 59 -0.39 -2.63 -6.84
C TRP A 59 -0.69 -4.06 -7.29
N SER A 60 0.38 -4.78 -7.64
CA SER A 60 0.39 -6.22 -7.83
C SER A 60 1.50 -6.85 -6.99
N PRO A 61 1.23 -7.94 -6.24
CA PRO A 61 2.27 -8.68 -5.55
C PRO A 61 3.13 -9.53 -6.51
N PHE A 62 2.74 -9.64 -7.78
CA PHE A 62 3.42 -10.47 -8.77
C PHE A 62 4.46 -9.66 -9.55
N ARG A 63 5.71 -10.16 -9.56
CA ARG A 63 6.82 -9.56 -10.33
C ARG A 63 6.84 -9.97 -11.81
N TRP A 64 6.10 -11.02 -12.19
CA TRP A 64 5.99 -11.51 -13.56
C TRP A 64 4.87 -10.78 -14.31
N GLN A 65 4.89 -10.81 -15.64
CA GLN A 65 3.84 -10.20 -16.48
C GLN A 65 2.99 -11.28 -17.14
N GLY A 66 1.70 -11.01 -17.34
CA GLY A 66 0.80 -11.92 -18.05
C GLY A 66 -0.69 -11.62 -17.82
N PRO A 67 -1.58 -12.31 -18.55
CA PRO A 67 -3.03 -12.06 -18.50
C PRO A 67 -3.67 -12.38 -17.14
N TYR A 68 -2.96 -13.10 -16.27
CA TYR A 68 -3.41 -13.47 -14.92
C TYR A 68 -2.74 -12.62 -13.82
N ARG A 69 -2.00 -11.58 -14.19
CA ARG A 69 -1.45 -10.65 -13.21
C ARG A 69 -2.53 -9.69 -12.76
N GLU A 70 -3.04 -9.93 -11.56
CA GLU A 70 -3.95 -9.02 -10.89
C GLU A 70 -3.23 -7.73 -10.46
N THR A 71 -3.84 -6.58 -10.75
CA THR A 71 -3.41 -5.27 -10.24
C THR A 71 -4.66 -4.58 -9.71
N GLY A 72 -4.62 -4.13 -8.46
CA GLY A 72 -5.76 -3.51 -7.81
C GLY A 72 -5.37 -2.36 -6.90
N PRO A 73 -6.35 -1.54 -6.48
CA PRO A 73 -6.10 -0.44 -5.57
C PRO A 73 -5.82 -0.97 -4.16
N ILE A 74 -4.78 -0.41 -3.52
CA ILE A 74 -4.51 -0.60 -2.10
C ILE A 74 -4.26 0.75 -1.44
N VAL A 75 -4.56 0.87 -0.14
CA VAL A 75 -4.27 2.07 0.66
C VAL A 75 -2.97 1.84 1.45
N VAL A 76 -2.08 2.82 1.45
CA VAL A 76 -0.77 2.75 2.11
C VAL A 76 -0.41 4.06 2.79
N HIS A 77 0.32 4.00 3.90
CA HIS A 77 0.94 5.17 4.51
C HIS A 77 2.08 5.66 3.63
N THR A 78 2.17 6.96 3.41
CA THR A 78 3.21 7.57 2.58
C THR A 78 4.41 8.04 3.39
N ASN A 79 4.21 8.31 4.69
CA ASN A 79 5.27 8.73 5.62
C ASN A 79 5.72 7.60 6.58
N GLY A 80 5.50 6.34 6.18
CA GLY A 80 5.80 5.15 6.99
C GLY A 80 4.70 4.80 8.01
N CYS A 81 4.73 3.55 8.48
CA CYS A 81 3.81 3.06 9.51
C CYS A 81 4.33 3.47 10.90
N SER A 82 3.41 3.79 11.81
CA SER A 82 3.70 4.08 13.22
C SER A 82 3.78 2.83 14.10
N SER A 83 3.49 1.66 13.54
CA SER A 83 3.47 0.34 14.18
C SER A 83 4.31 -0.71 13.44
#